data_AF-A0A833SPV6-F1
#
_entry.id   AF-A0A833SPV6-F1
#
_cell.length_a   1.000
_cell.length_b   1.000
_cell.length_c   1.000
_cell.angle_alpha   90.00
_cell.angle_beta   90.00
_cell.angle_gamma   90.00
#
_symmetry.space_group_name_H-M   'P 1'
#
loop_
_entity.id
_entity.type
_entity.pdbx_description
1 polymer ?
#
loop_
_entity_poly.entity_id
_entity_poly.type
_entity_poly.pdbx_seq_one_letter_code
_entity_poly.pdbx_strand_id
1 'polypeptide(L)'
;MGRLQLVITAALALAVKSASAFTIGSAPGLAAGTTGGAKGTVVYPKTNKELVDYLNASEPLVVVLNKTFDFRGTEGKTTEIGCRPQSARECIAANNGFKSQDVILKNGMNNTGGCENGTETTVTYDNAYRWRMNVTSHKTIRGIGRRGVIMGKGISLKGDNIIV
;
A
#
# COMPACT_ATOMS: atom_id res chain seq x y z
N MET A 1 -57.48 39.19 -28.86
CA MET A 1 -56.90 38.18 -29.77
C MET A 1 -55.44 38.60 -30.01
N GLY A 2 -54.39 37.91 -29.56
CA GLY A 2 -54.27 36.64 -28.85
C GLY A 2 -52.82 36.38 -28.41
N ARG A 3 -52.68 35.27 -27.65
CA ARG A 3 -51.46 34.45 -27.39
C ARG A 3 -50.37 35.15 -26.55
N LEU A 4 -50.34 35.01 -25.22
CA LEU A 4 -49.91 33.84 -24.44
C LEU A 4 -48.64 33.18 -25.01
N GLN A 5 -47.49 33.35 -24.33
CA GLN A 5 -46.74 32.24 -23.74
C GLN A 5 -45.50 32.75 -22.97
N LEU A 6 -45.54 32.54 -21.64
CA LEU A 6 -44.34 32.48 -20.79
C LEU A 6 -43.50 31.28 -21.22
N VAL A 7 -42.20 31.48 -21.43
CA VAL A 7 -41.24 30.37 -21.41
C VAL A 7 -40.02 30.79 -20.60
N ILE A 8 -40.08 30.52 -19.29
CA ILE A 8 -38.91 30.49 -18.41
C ILE A 8 -38.37 29.06 -18.48
N THR A 9 -37.34 28.82 -19.28
CA THR A 9 -36.58 27.56 -19.23
C THR A 9 -35.29 27.81 -18.45
N ALA A 10 -35.35 27.56 -17.14
CA ALA A 10 -34.16 27.44 -16.30
C ALA A 10 -33.46 26.12 -16.63
N ALA A 11 -32.31 26.19 -17.29
CA ALA A 11 -31.44 25.04 -17.49
C ALA A 11 -30.68 24.75 -16.19
N LEU A 12 -31.27 23.93 -15.31
CA LEU A 12 -30.60 23.42 -14.13
C LEU A 12 -29.66 22.27 -14.56
N ALA A 13 -28.39 22.59 -14.81
CA ALA A 13 -27.37 21.60 -15.06
C ALA A 13 -27.12 20.80 -13.76
N LEU A 14 -27.78 19.65 -13.63
CA LEU A 14 -27.49 18.63 -12.63
C LEU A 14 -26.14 17.99 -12.96
N ALA A 15 -25.06 18.65 -12.56
CA ALA A 15 -23.76 18.00 -12.41
C ALA A 15 -23.80 17.08 -11.18
N VAL A 16 -24.55 15.97 -11.28
CA VAL A 16 -24.44 14.87 -10.33
C VAL A 16 -23.08 14.24 -10.59
N LYS A 17 -22.04 14.73 -9.91
CA LYS A 17 -20.82 13.95 -9.72
C LYS A 17 -21.28 12.66 -9.05
N SER A 18 -21.20 11.55 -9.78
CA SER A 18 -21.54 10.22 -9.29
C SER A 18 -20.71 9.92 -8.04
N ALA A 19 -21.20 10.26 -6.86
CA ALA A 19 -20.62 9.95 -5.57
C ALA A 19 -20.85 8.48 -5.18
N SER A 20 -21.45 7.69 -6.07
CA SER A 20 -22.09 6.41 -5.80
C SER A 20 -21.15 5.20 -5.74
N ALA A 21 -19.83 5.37 -5.78
CA ALA A 21 -18.90 4.23 -5.86
C ALA A 21 -17.84 4.15 -4.74
N PHE A 22 -17.88 5.06 -3.76
CA PHE A 22 -16.83 5.21 -2.73
C PHE A 22 -17.35 5.02 -1.30
N THR A 23 -18.33 4.15 -1.05
CA THR A 23 -18.76 3.85 0.32
C THR A 23 -17.72 2.99 1.02
N ILE A 24 -16.99 3.61 1.95
CA ILE A 24 -16.21 2.90 2.96
C ILE A 24 -17.25 2.43 3.99
N GLY A 25 -17.41 1.12 4.15
CA GLY A 25 -18.26 0.57 5.21
C GLY A 25 -17.72 0.95 6.60
N SER A 26 -18.52 0.77 7.64
CA SER A 26 -18.06 1.03 9.01
C SER A 26 -17.17 -0.12 9.51
N ALA A 27 -16.02 0.22 10.11
CA ALA A 27 -15.17 -0.76 10.76
C ALA A 27 -15.90 -1.38 11.98
N PRO A 28 -15.93 -2.71 12.15
CA PRO A 28 -16.44 -3.35 13.35
C PRO A 28 -15.36 -3.49 14.45
N GLY A 29 -15.76 -3.91 15.64
CA GLY A 29 -14.84 -4.29 16.72
C GLY A 29 -14.08 -3.12 17.34
N LEU A 30 -12.83 -3.35 17.75
CA LEU A 30 -12.01 -2.36 18.47
C LEU A 30 -11.72 -1.08 17.67
N ALA A 31 -11.81 -1.14 16.34
CA ALA A 31 -11.61 0.01 15.45
C ALA A 31 -12.94 0.69 15.04
N ALA A 32 -14.07 0.32 15.66
CA ALA A 32 -15.35 0.97 15.41
C ALA A 32 -15.26 2.48 15.64
N GLY A 33 -15.82 3.25 14.70
CA GLY A 33 -15.73 4.71 14.68
C GLY A 33 -14.53 5.27 13.91
N THR A 34 -13.64 4.43 13.38
CA THR A 34 -12.57 4.89 12.45
C THR A 34 -13.21 5.52 11.21
N THR A 35 -12.76 6.72 10.86
CA THR A 35 -13.26 7.51 9.73
C THR A 35 -12.24 7.68 8.61
N GLY A 36 -10.96 7.38 8.87
CA GLY A 36 -9.89 7.54 7.89
C GLY A 36 -9.76 9.00 7.43
N GLY A 37 -9.68 9.18 6.12
CA GLY A 37 -9.67 10.49 5.46
C GLY A 37 -11.06 11.03 5.12
N ALA A 38 -12.14 10.55 5.77
CA ALA A 38 -13.50 11.04 5.50
C ALA A 38 -13.57 12.58 5.60
N LYS A 39 -14.35 13.19 4.70
CA LYS A 39 -14.45 14.65 4.48
C LYS A 39 -13.16 15.33 4.00
N GLY A 40 -12.06 14.59 3.85
CA GLY A 40 -10.85 15.03 3.20
C GLY A 40 -10.95 15.02 1.67
N THR A 41 -9.92 15.55 1.02
CA THR A 41 -9.84 15.59 -0.45
C THR A 41 -9.56 14.19 -1.00
N VAL A 42 -10.25 13.83 -2.08
CA VAL A 42 -9.97 12.61 -2.84
C VAL A 42 -8.84 12.88 -3.83
N VAL A 43 -7.76 12.12 -3.72
CA VAL A 43 -6.56 12.28 -4.57
C VAL A 43 -6.23 10.99 -5.31
N TYR A 44 -5.64 11.14 -6.50
CA TYR A 44 -5.30 10.04 -7.39
C TYR A 44 -3.82 10.14 -7.77
N PRO A 45 -2.91 9.54 -7.00
CA PRO A 45 -1.48 9.61 -7.31
C PRO A 45 -1.20 9.06 -8.70
N LYS A 46 -0.36 9.78 -9.44
CA LYS A 46 0.12 9.45 -10.78
C LYS A 46 1.54 8.91 -10.75
N THR A 47 2.28 9.10 -9.66
CA THR A 47 3.65 8.61 -9.52
C THR A 47 3.87 7.99 -8.15
N ASN A 48 4.92 7.18 -8.01
CA ASN A 48 5.35 6.66 -6.71
C ASN A 48 5.64 7.79 -5.72
N LYS A 49 6.22 8.91 -6.19
CA LYS A 49 6.48 10.09 -5.38
C LYS A 49 5.18 10.73 -4.88
N GLU A 50 4.20 10.96 -5.76
CA GLU A 50 2.91 11.50 -5.34
C GLU A 50 2.20 10.59 -4.33
N LEU A 51 2.30 9.26 -4.49
CA LEU A 51 1.75 8.34 -3.51
C LEU A 51 2.43 8.53 -2.14
N VAL A 52 3.76 8.56 -2.09
CA VAL A 52 4.50 8.80 -0.84
C VAL A 52 4.12 10.13 -0.20
N ASP A 53 4.04 11.19 -1.01
CA ASP A 53 3.71 12.53 -0.53
C ASP A 53 2.28 12.59 0.05
N TYR A 54 1.29 12.02 -0.63
CA TYR A 54 -0.10 11.98 -0.13
C TYR A 54 -0.25 11.13 1.14
N LEU A 55 0.46 10.00 1.24
CA LEU A 55 0.41 9.19 2.46
C LEU A 55 1.04 9.91 3.66
N ASN A 56 2.04 10.75 3.42
CA ASN A 56 2.76 11.50 4.46
C ASN A 56 2.17 12.90 4.74
N ALA A 57 1.20 13.36 3.96
CA ALA A 57 0.56 14.67 4.12
C ALA A 57 -0.10 14.81 5.50
N SER A 58 -0.13 16.02 6.08
CA SER A 58 -0.80 16.26 7.36
C SER A 58 -2.32 16.36 7.21
N GLU A 59 -2.82 16.78 6.05
CA GLU A 59 -4.25 16.90 5.80
C GLU A 59 -4.98 15.55 5.70
N PRO A 60 -6.28 15.51 6.04
CA PRO A 60 -7.11 14.34 5.78
C PRO A 60 -7.24 14.06 4.28
N LEU A 61 -6.94 12.84 3.85
CA LEU A 61 -6.99 12.45 2.42
C LEU A 61 -7.59 11.08 2.19
N VAL A 62 -8.35 10.97 1.10
CA VAL A 62 -8.74 9.69 0.49
C VAL A 62 -7.85 9.44 -0.73
N VAL A 63 -6.82 8.63 -0.56
CA VAL A 63 -5.82 8.27 -1.57
C VAL A 63 -6.31 7.07 -2.38
N VAL A 64 -6.73 7.32 -3.62
CA VAL A 64 -7.32 6.30 -4.48
C VAL A 64 -6.30 5.73 -5.46
N LEU A 65 -6.04 4.43 -5.34
CA LEU A 65 -5.12 3.68 -6.18
C LEU A 65 -5.87 3.05 -7.37
N ASN A 66 -5.67 3.60 -8.57
CA ASN A 66 -6.28 3.10 -9.81
C ASN A 66 -5.30 2.35 -10.73
N LYS A 67 -4.09 2.08 -10.23
CA LYS A 67 -3.01 1.40 -10.94
C LYS A 67 -2.00 0.80 -9.96
N THR A 68 -1.06 0.04 -10.52
CA THR A 68 0.10 -0.47 -9.79
C THR A 68 1.13 0.63 -9.56
N PHE A 69 1.58 0.77 -8.32
CA PHE A 69 2.74 1.53 -7.90
C PHE A 69 3.85 0.52 -7.56
N ASP A 70 4.74 0.30 -8.53
CA ASP A 70 5.85 -0.64 -8.40
C ASP A 70 7.10 0.10 -7.94
N PHE A 71 7.60 -0.25 -6.76
CA PHE A 71 8.82 0.30 -6.17
C PHE A 71 10.02 -0.63 -6.35
N ARG A 72 9.86 -1.81 -6.96
CA ARG A 72 11.02 -2.68 -7.23
C ARG A 72 12.00 -1.95 -8.14
N GLY A 73 13.28 -2.05 -7.82
CA GLY A 73 14.39 -1.44 -8.54
C GLY A 73 14.58 0.05 -8.28
N THR A 74 13.67 0.72 -7.56
CA THR A 74 13.78 2.18 -7.34
C THR A 74 14.87 2.56 -6.34
N GLU A 75 15.32 1.62 -5.51
CA GLU A 75 16.33 1.83 -4.47
C GLU A 75 17.58 0.95 -4.66
N GLY A 76 17.73 0.38 -5.85
CA GLY A 76 18.83 -0.53 -6.18
C GLY A 76 18.71 -1.89 -5.51
N LYS A 77 19.79 -2.68 -5.62
CA LYS A 77 19.90 -4.03 -5.06
C LYS A 77 21.14 -4.14 -4.18
N THR A 78 21.09 -5.03 -3.21
CA THR A 78 22.24 -5.41 -2.40
C THR A 78 22.55 -6.89 -2.64
N THR A 79 23.83 -7.23 -2.75
CA THR A 79 24.32 -8.61 -2.75
C THR A 79 25.33 -8.78 -1.63
N GLU A 80 25.10 -9.73 -0.74
CA GLU A 80 25.92 -9.94 0.45
C GLU A 80 25.81 -11.38 0.97
N ILE A 81 26.55 -11.69 2.03
CA ILE A 81 26.42 -12.97 2.73
C ILE A 81 25.12 -12.93 3.55
N GLY A 82 24.25 -13.87 3.23
CA GLY A 82 23.07 -14.23 3.99
C GLY A 82 23.25 -15.60 4.65
N CYS A 83 22.12 -16.19 5.02
CA CYS A 83 22.07 -17.45 5.72
C CYS A 83 21.05 -18.40 5.12
N ARG A 84 21.45 -19.65 4.92
CA ARG A 84 20.55 -20.76 4.62
C ARG A 84 20.32 -21.56 5.90
N PRO A 85 19.16 -21.44 6.58
CA PRO A 85 18.90 -22.16 7.82
C PRO A 85 18.78 -23.66 7.62
N GLN A 86 18.89 -24.43 8.70
CA GLN A 86 18.74 -25.89 8.65
C GLN A 86 17.42 -26.32 8.01
N SER A 87 16.30 -25.70 8.42
CA SER A 87 14.98 -25.97 7.85
C SER A 87 14.92 -25.73 6.34
N ALA A 88 15.69 -24.75 5.83
CA ALA A 88 15.76 -24.51 4.40
C ALA A 88 16.52 -25.59 3.66
N ARG A 89 17.62 -26.09 4.24
CA ARG A 89 18.38 -27.21 3.67
C ARG A 89 17.58 -28.51 3.68
N GLU A 90 16.86 -28.79 4.77
CA GLU A 90 15.97 -29.95 4.88
C GLU A 90 14.83 -29.88 3.86
N CYS A 91 14.22 -28.71 3.67
CA CYS A 91 13.20 -28.49 2.65
C CYS A 91 13.73 -28.76 1.24
N ILE A 92 14.93 -28.27 0.91
CA ILE A 92 15.57 -28.52 -0.39
C ILE A 92 15.88 -30.01 -0.56
N ALA A 93 16.43 -30.65 0.48
CA ALA A 93 16.80 -32.07 0.45
C ALA A 93 15.59 -33.00 0.29
N ALA A 94 14.43 -32.61 0.84
CA ALA A 94 13.19 -33.38 0.71
C ALA A 94 12.70 -33.49 -0.75
N ASN A 95 13.14 -32.61 -1.65
CA ASN A 95 12.85 -32.63 -3.08
C ASN A 95 11.36 -32.86 -3.42
N ASN A 96 10.48 -32.23 -2.64
CA ASN A 96 9.03 -32.42 -2.69
C ASN A 96 8.32 -31.38 -3.58
N GLY A 97 9.05 -30.71 -4.48
CA GLY A 97 8.54 -29.69 -5.39
C GLY A 97 8.46 -28.27 -4.82
N PHE A 98 8.75 -28.07 -3.53
CA PHE A 98 8.80 -26.74 -2.91
C PHE A 98 10.21 -26.15 -2.91
N LYS A 99 10.30 -24.82 -3.03
CA LYS A 99 11.56 -24.07 -2.86
C LYS A 99 11.63 -23.48 -1.46
N SER A 100 12.84 -23.29 -0.95
CA SER A 100 13.05 -22.68 0.35
C SER A 100 13.46 -21.21 0.28
N GLN A 101 13.57 -20.57 1.44
CA GLN A 101 13.97 -19.18 1.62
C GLN A 101 15.32 -19.10 2.33
N ASP A 102 16.15 -18.16 1.90
CA ASP A 102 17.34 -17.73 2.61
C ASP A 102 17.06 -16.45 3.40
N VAL A 103 17.92 -16.15 4.36
CA VAL A 103 17.75 -15.08 5.34
C VAL A 103 18.80 -14.00 5.14
N ILE A 104 18.37 -12.74 5.13
CA ILE A 104 19.27 -11.58 5.18
C ILE A 104 19.80 -11.43 6.61
N LEU A 105 21.12 -11.38 6.79
CA LEU A 105 21.74 -11.26 8.11
C LEU A 105 21.56 -9.85 8.69
N LYS A 106 21.26 -9.75 9.99
CA LYS A 106 21.11 -8.46 10.68
C LYS A 106 22.28 -8.10 11.59
N ASN A 107 23.07 -9.08 12.08
CA ASN A 107 24.29 -8.88 12.89
C ASN A 107 25.11 -10.19 12.98
N GLY A 108 25.33 -10.86 11.85
CA GLY A 108 25.95 -12.20 11.80
C GLY A 108 24.96 -13.34 12.07
N MET A 109 25.41 -14.58 11.82
CA MET A 109 24.55 -15.78 11.84
C MET A 109 23.89 -16.00 13.20
N ASN A 110 24.68 -16.02 14.29
CA ASN A 110 24.17 -16.33 15.63
C ASN A 110 23.22 -15.27 16.20
N ASN A 111 23.19 -14.06 15.62
CA ASN A 111 22.35 -12.95 16.11
C ASN A 111 21.17 -12.64 15.17
N THR A 112 20.96 -13.45 14.13
CA THR A 112 19.87 -13.24 13.16
C THR A 112 18.77 -14.27 13.38
N GLY A 113 17.60 -13.83 13.80
CA GLY A 113 16.42 -14.68 13.89
C GLY A 113 16.09 -15.33 12.55
N GLY A 114 15.75 -16.63 12.57
CA GLY A 114 15.52 -17.42 11.36
C GLY A 114 16.77 -18.03 10.72
N CYS A 115 17.97 -17.78 11.26
CA CYS A 115 19.25 -18.40 10.83
C CYS A 115 19.71 -19.54 11.75
N GLU A 116 18.77 -20.32 12.30
CA GLU A 116 19.11 -21.42 13.21
C GLU A 116 19.91 -22.52 12.50
N ASN A 117 21.06 -22.90 13.08
CA ASN A 117 22.04 -23.82 12.49
C ASN A 117 22.33 -23.50 11.02
N GLY A 118 22.45 -22.20 10.73
CA GLY A 118 22.63 -21.66 9.39
C GLY A 118 23.98 -21.95 8.77
N THR A 119 24.00 -22.03 7.44
CA THR A 119 25.23 -22.00 6.63
C THR A 119 25.24 -20.73 5.80
N GLU A 120 26.42 -20.17 5.53
CA GLU A 120 26.54 -18.99 4.66
C GLU A 120 26.03 -19.28 3.25
N THR A 121 25.38 -18.28 2.66
CA THR A 121 24.99 -18.30 1.26
C THR A 121 24.94 -16.87 0.71
N THR A 122 25.13 -16.67 -0.58
CA THR A 122 24.98 -15.35 -1.18
C THR A 122 23.51 -15.04 -1.39
N VAL A 123 23.05 -13.89 -0.88
CA VAL A 123 21.71 -13.37 -1.09
C VAL A 123 21.77 -12.10 -1.92
N THR A 124 20.84 -11.94 -2.86
CA THR A 124 20.62 -10.69 -3.61
C THR A 124 19.18 -10.26 -3.46
N TYR A 125 18.95 -9.04 -3.00
CA TYR A 125 17.60 -8.52 -2.77
C TYR A 125 17.46 -7.07 -3.20
N ASP A 126 16.21 -6.70 -3.47
CA ASP A 126 15.80 -5.33 -3.77
C ASP A 126 15.80 -4.47 -2.50
N ASN A 127 16.32 -3.26 -2.55
CA ASN A 127 16.41 -2.42 -1.35
C ASN A 127 15.11 -1.67 -1.01
N ALA A 128 14.10 -1.67 -1.88
CA ALA A 128 12.87 -0.90 -1.67
C ALA A 128 12.09 -1.28 -0.40
N TYR A 129 12.32 -2.48 0.16
CA TYR A 129 11.69 -2.88 1.42
C TYR A 129 12.22 -2.11 2.65
N ARG A 130 13.45 -1.58 2.60
CA ARG A 130 14.14 -1.01 3.78
C ARG A 130 13.41 0.21 4.32
N TRP A 131 13.02 1.14 3.45
CA TRP A 131 12.43 2.42 3.84
C TRP A 131 10.93 2.47 3.62
N ARG A 132 10.11 1.86 4.48
CA ARG A 132 8.65 1.85 4.34
C ARG A 132 8.06 3.26 4.17
N MET A 133 6.99 3.39 3.38
CA MET A 133 6.26 4.65 3.20
C MET A 133 5.49 4.98 4.48
N ASN A 134 5.64 6.17 5.03
CA ASN A 134 4.86 6.58 6.19
C ASN A 134 3.42 6.90 5.78
N VAL A 135 2.47 6.44 6.60
CA VAL A 135 1.06 6.82 6.52
C VAL A 135 0.75 7.57 7.82
N THR A 136 0.48 8.87 7.70
CA THR A 136 0.13 9.74 8.84
C THR A 136 -1.35 9.62 9.17
N SER A 137 -1.82 10.34 10.20
CA SER A 137 -3.22 10.28 10.63
C SER A 137 -4.21 10.73 9.56
N HIS A 138 -5.47 10.31 9.72
CA HIS A 138 -6.60 10.71 8.88
C HIS A 138 -6.42 10.36 7.39
N LYS A 139 -6.01 9.12 7.12
CA LYS A 139 -5.84 8.61 5.74
C LYS A 139 -6.83 7.50 5.44
N THR A 140 -7.37 7.53 4.23
CA THR A 140 -7.98 6.35 3.60
C THR A 140 -7.15 6.01 2.38
N ILE A 141 -6.63 4.79 2.30
CA ILE A 141 -6.01 4.24 1.09
C ILE A 141 -7.05 3.31 0.46
N ARG A 142 -7.34 3.44 -0.83
CA ARG A 142 -8.39 2.63 -1.46
C ARG A 142 -8.02 2.21 -2.88
N GLY A 143 -7.97 0.91 -3.12
CA GLY A 143 -7.85 0.37 -4.49
C GLY A 143 -9.15 0.39 -5.27
N ILE A 144 -9.08 0.67 -6.58
CA ILE A 144 -10.19 0.47 -7.52
C ILE A 144 -10.12 -0.93 -8.13
N GLY A 145 -11.10 -1.78 -7.78
CA GLY A 145 -11.16 -3.16 -8.26
C GLY A 145 -9.85 -3.90 -7.98
N ARG A 146 -9.28 -4.52 -9.02
CA ARG A 146 -8.00 -5.24 -8.96
C ARG A 146 -6.78 -4.39 -9.34
N ARG A 147 -6.97 -3.08 -9.54
CA ARG A 147 -5.94 -2.21 -10.12
C ARG A 147 -5.06 -1.53 -9.08
N GLY A 148 -5.60 -1.24 -7.89
CA GLY A 148 -4.86 -0.58 -6.82
C GLY A 148 -3.88 -1.53 -6.16
N VAL A 149 -2.61 -1.49 -6.58
CA VAL A 149 -1.55 -2.38 -6.10
C VAL A 149 -0.34 -1.55 -5.71
N ILE A 150 0.25 -1.84 -4.55
CA ILE A 150 1.59 -1.36 -4.15
C ILE A 150 2.51 -2.59 -4.16
N MET A 151 3.63 -2.50 -4.87
CA MET A 151 4.55 -3.63 -5.05
C MET A 151 5.98 -3.25 -4.65
N GLY A 152 6.69 -4.17 -4.01
CA GLY A 152 8.10 -4.01 -3.64
C GLY A 152 8.38 -3.18 -2.39
N LYS A 153 7.39 -2.43 -1.88
CA LYS A 153 7.55 -1.54 -0.73
C LYS A 153 6.34 -1.55 0.19
N GLY A 154 6.59 -1.64 1.49
CA GLY A 154 5.54 -1.63 2.52
C GLY A 154 5.19 -0.22 3.00
N ILE A 155 4.09 -0.14 3.75
CA ILE A 155 3.66 1.07 4.48
C ILE A 155 3.93 0.93 5.98
N SER A 156 4.22 2.03 6.68
CA SER A 156 4.29 2.13 8.14
C SER A 156 3.19 3.07 8.61
N LEU A 157 2.29 2.58 9.45
CA LEU A 157 1.24 3.41 10.05
C LEU A 157 1.87 4.23 11.18
N LYS A 158 2.13 5.51 10.92
CA LYS A 158 2.74 6.47 11.85
C LYS A 158 1.73 7.56 12.23
N GLY A 159 0.54 7.13 12.59
CA GLY A 159 -0.58 7.96 12.98
C GLY A 159 -1.77 7.11 13.40
N ASP A 160 -2.88 7.77 13.65
CA ASP A 160 -4.15 7.19 14.05
C ASP A 160 -5.24 7.47 13.00
N ASN A 161 -6.39 6.81 13.15
CA ASN A 161 -7.54 7.00 12.26
C ASN A 161 -7.16 6.78 10.78
N ILE A 162 -6.66 5.58 10.47
CA ILE A 162 -6.23 5.16 9.13
C ILE A 162 -7.09 3.99 8.66
N ILE A 163 -7.53 4.03 7.39
CA ILE A 163 -8.22 2.94 6.69
C ILE A 163 -7.36 2.55 5.47
N VAL A 164 -7.12 1.26 5.28
CA VAL A 164 -6.41 0.69 4.11
C VAL A 164 -7.29 -0.37 3.47
#